data_AF-A0A7V9MZJ7-F1
#
_entry.id   AF-A0A7V9MZJ7-F1
#
_cell.length_a   1.000
_cell.length_b   1.000
_cell.length_c   1.000
_cell.angle_alpha   90.00
_cell.angle_beta   90.00
_cell.angle_gamma   90.00
#
_symmetry.space_group_name_H-M   'P 1'
#
loop_
_entity.id
_entity.type
_entity.pdbx_description
1 polymer ?
#
loop_
_entity_poly.entity_id
_entity_poly.type
_entity_poly.pdbx_seq_one_letter_code
_entity_poly.pdbx_strand_id
1 'polypeptide(L)' 'MTFPENRHVVTLPTDREIKNDHLRYSTHWSASGHSVSVQRAFDSTIDQPLCTGQVRKDAAAALAQIRQDYSTQVALAAN' A
#
# COMPACT_ATOMS: atom_id res chain seq x y z
N MET A 1 -9.57 9.76 3.18
CA MET A 1 -10.35 10.38 2.08
C MET A 1 -11.81 10.36 2.48
N THR A 2 -12.53 11.47 2.30
CA THR A 2 -13.97 11.53 2.51
C THR A 2 -14.72 11.38 1.17
N PHE A 3 -15.96 10.93 1.21
CA PHE A 3 -16.85 10.84 0.04
C PHE A 3 -18.26 11.37 0.37
N PRO A 4 -19.09 11.69 -0.64
CA PRO A 4 -20.42 12.27 -0.41
C PRO A 4 -21.34 11.37 0.41
N GLU A 5 -22.29 11.98 1.13
CA GLU A 5 -23.19 11.25 2.04
C GLU A 5 -24.12 10.25 1.35
N ASN A 6 -24.45 10.50 0.08
CA ASN A 6 -25.28 9.64 -0.77
C ASN A 6 -24.48 8.55 -1.50
N ARG A 7 -23.27 8.24 -1.01
CA ARG A 7 -22.41 7.18 -1.52
C ARG A 7 -22.02 6.22 -0.40
N HIS A 8 -21.73 4.97 -0.77
CA HIS A 8 -21.10 3.98 0.10
C HIS A 8 -19.95 3.28 -0.60
N VAL A 9 -19.02 2.73 0.18
CA VAL A 9 -17.94 1.88 -0.32
C VAL A 9 -18.53 0.55 -0.76
N VAL A 10 -18.33 0.17 -2.03
CA VAL A 10 -18.79 -1.12 -2.55
C VAL A 10 -17.99 -2.25 -1.92
N THR A 11 -16.66 -2.12 -1.94
CA THR A 11 -15.72 -3.08 -1.38
C THR A 11 -14.41 -2.36 -1.11
N LEU A 12 -13.81 -2.63 0.04
CA LEU A 12 -12.45 -2.17 0.33
C LEU A 12 -11.44 -3.05 -0.39
N PRO A 13 -10.34 -2.49 -0.90
CA PRO A 13 -9.22 -3.29 -1.35
C PRO A 13 -8.70 -4.20 -0.24
N THR A 14 -8.13 -5.34 -0.62
CA THR A 14 -7.49 -6.24 0.32
C THR A 14 -6.20 -5.61 0.85
N ASP A 15 -5.94 -5.82 2.14
CA ASP A 15 -4.65 -5.51 2.75
C ASP A 15 -3.52 -6.26 2.05
N ARG A 16 -2.35 -5.63 1.97
CA ARG A 16 -1.20 -6.19 1.27
C ARG A 16 0.04 -6.15 2.14
N GLU A 17 0.83 -7.20 2.04
CA GLU A 17 2.19 -7.23 2.57
C GLU A 17 3.19 -7.50 1.43
N ILE A 18 4.25 -6.72 1.37
CA ILE A 18 5.41 -6.93 0.51
C ILE A 18 6.62 -7.03 1.43
N LYS A 19 7.30 -8.18 1.42
CA LYS A 19 8.41 -8.44 2.34
C LYS A 19 9.54 -9.17 1.64
N ASN A 20 10.77 -8.77 1.95
CA ASN A 20 11.99 -9.53 1.68
C ASN A 20 12.95 -9.38 2.86
N ASP A 21 14.22 -9.78 2.69
CA ASP A 21 15.23 -9.77 3.75
C ASP A 21 15.60 -8.36 4.26
N HIS A 22 15.35 -7.33 3.46
CA HIS A 22 15.80 -5.95 3.73
C HIS A 22 14.66 -4.95 3.90
N LEU A 23 13.44 -5.31 3.53
CA LEU A 23 12.28 -4.42 3.65
C LEU A 23 11.00 -5.17 3.96
N ARG A 24 10.09 -4.43 4.60
CA ARG A 24 8.70 -4.79 4.79
C ARG A 24 7.83 -3.59 4.47
N TYR A 25 6.78 -3.82 3.72
CA TYR A 25 5.73 -2.87 3.44
C TYR A 25 4.39 -3.51 3.73
N SER A 26 3.50 -2.78 4.39
CA SER A 26 2.13 -3.23 4.63
C SER A 26 1.13 -2.13 4.35
N THR A 27 -0.02 -2.51 3.80
CA THR A 27 -1.20 -1.66 3.67
C THR A 27 -2.34 -2.20 4.50
N HIS A 28 -3.07 -1.29 5.14
CA HIS A 28 -4.31 -1.58 5.83
C HIS A 28 -5.39 -0.59 5.38
N TRP A 29 -6.51 -1.12 4.89
CA TRP A 29 -7.66 -0.33 4.46
C TRP A 29 -8.79 -0.43 5.47
N SER A 30 -9.38 0.71 5.81
CA SER A 30 -10.56 0.77 6.67
C SER A 30 -11.56 1.80 6.18
N ALA A 31 -12.84 1.57 6.47
CA ALA A 31 -13.93 2.50 6.22
C ALA A 31 -14.65 2.85 7.53
N SER A 32 -14.99 4.12 7.69
CA SER A 32 -15.79 4.60 8.81
C SER A 32 -16.69 5.73 8.34
N GLY A 33 -18.00 5.51 8.42
CA GLY A 33 -19.00 6.43 7.86
C GLY A 33 -18.70 6.74 6.39
N HIS A 34 -18.57 8.03 6.09
CA HIS A 34 -18.27 8.54 4.75
C HIS A 34 -16.78 8.76 4.49
N SER A 35 -15.93 7.99 5.17
CA SER A 35 -14.47 8.08 5.04
C SER A 35 -13.85 6.71 4.78
N VAL A 36 -12.89 6.69 3.87
CA VAL A 36 -11.92 5.60 3.72
C VAL A 36 -10.55 6.07 4.18
N SER A 37 -9.93 5.27 5.03
CA SER A 37 -8.56 5.43 5.50
C SER A 37 -7.69 4.33 4.93
N VAL A 38 -6.48 4.71 4.53
CA VAL A 38 -5.43 3.76 4.14
C VAL A 38 -4.20 4.07 4.96
N GLN A 39 -3.75 3.11 5.75
CA GLN A 39 -2.50 3.17 6.47
C GLN A 39 -1.46 2.38 5.69
N ARG A 40 -0.28 2.97 5.50
CA ARG A 40 0.86 2.33 4.86
C ARG A 40 2.05 2.42 5.79
N ALA A 41 2.72 1.29 6.02
CA ALA A 41 3.97 1.22 6.76
C ALA A 41 5.07 0.71 5.83
N PHE A 42 6.26 1.27 5.96
CA PHE A 42 7.46 0.85 5.24
C PHE A 42 8.62 0.83 6.22
N ASP A 43 9.16 -0.35 6.44
CA ASP A 43 10.33 -0.61 7.26
C ASP A 43 11.45 -1.12 6.36
N SER A 44 12.67 -0.60 6.55
CA SER A 44 13.84 -1.08 5.82
C SER A 44 15.02 -1.25 6.75
N THR A 45 15.70 -2.38 6.63
CA THR A 45 16.96 -2.67 7.31
C THR A 45 17.99 -3.04 6.25
N ILE A 46 18.88 -2.09 5.96
CA ILE A 46 19.92 -2.24 4.96
C ILE A 46 21.25 -2.00 5.68
N ASP A 47 22.01 -3.07 5.82
CA ASP A 47 23.30 -3.15 6.50
C ASP A 47 24.49 -3.12 5.51
N GLN A 48 24.20 -3.04 4.21
CA GLN A 48 25.19 -2.98 3.13
C GLN A 48 24.98 -1.76 2.22
N PRO A 49 26.03 -1.25 1.55
CA PRO A 49 25.89 -0.15 0.61
C PRO A 49 24.92 -0.45 -0.56
N LEU A 50 23.94 0.43 -0.79
CA LEU A 50 22.89 0.29 -1.82
C LEU A 50 23.38 0.44 -3.26
N CYS A 51 24.60 0.93 -3.47
CA CYS A 51 25.07 1.37 -4.79
C CYS A 51 25.38 0.21 -5.74
N THR A 52 25.56 -1.01 -5.24
CA THR A 52 25.87 -2.21 -6.03
C THR A 52 25.24 -3.46 -5.41
N GLY A 53 25.11 -4.56 -6.18
CA GLY A 53 24.72 -5.86 -5.64
C GLY A 53 23.22 -6.18 -5.66
N GLN A 54 22.88 -7.32 -5.05
CA GLN A 54 21.54 -7.93 -5.05
C GLN A 54 20.50 -7.07 -4.30
N VAL A 55 20.89 -6.43 -3.20
CA VAL A 55 20.04 -5.55 -2.39
C VAL A 55 19.40 -4.44 -3.22
N ARG A 56 20.15 -3.81 -4.14
CA ARG A 56 19.61 -2.79 -5.04
C ARG A 56 18.52 -3.35 -5.96
N LYS A 57 18.71 -4.56 -6.48
CA LYS A 57 17.74 -5.21 -7.38
C LYS A 57 16.47 -5.56 -6.62
N ASP A 58 16.61 -6.09 -5.41
CA ASP A 58 15.47 -6.49 -4.58
C ASP A 58 14.67 -5.26 -4.10
N ALA A 59 15.36 -4.19 -3.71
CA ALA A 59 14.73 -2.91 -3.38
C ALA A 59 13.99 -2.32 -4.58
N ALA A 60 14.59 -2.32 -5.78
CA ALA A 60 13.95 -1.83 -6.99
C ALA A 60 12.69 -2.63 -7.35
N ALA A 61 12.75 -3.96 -7.22
CA ALA A 61 11.60 -4.84 -7.46
C ALA A 61 10.47 -4.57 -6.45
N ALA A 62 10.80 -4.44 -5.16
CA ALA A 62 9.83 -4.12 -4.12
C ALA A 62 9.18 -2.74 -4.35
N LEU A 63 9.97 -1.73 -4.70
CA LEU A 63 9.45 -0.38 -5.00
C LEU A 63 8.50 -0.39 -6.21
N ALA A 64 8.76 -1.23 -7.21
CA ALA A 64 7.83 -1.42 -8.33
C ALA A 64 6.50 -2.03 -7.88
N GLN A 65 6.53 -3.01 -6.98
CA GLN A 65 5.32 -3.60 -6.40
C GLN A 65 4.56 -2.62 -5.51
N ILE A 66 5.26 -1.82 -4.70
CA ILE A 66 4.66 -0.75 -3.89
C ILE A 66 3.98 0.28 -4.80
N ARG A 67 4.63 0.68 -5.89
CA ARG A 67 4.02 1.61 -6.87
C ARG A 67 2.72 1.05 -7.46
N GLN A 68 2.66 -0.26 -7.72
CA GLN A 68 1.43 -0.91 -8.17
C GLN A 68 0.34 -0.86 -7.10
N ASP A 69 0.67 -1.12 -5.82
CA ASP A 69 -0.30 -1.00 -4.72
C ASP A 69 -0.91 0.40 -4.63
N TYR A 70 -0.11 1.46 -4.82
CA TYR A 70 -0.60 2.85 -4.82
C TYR A 70 -1.61 3.14 -5.94
N SER A 71 -1.65 2.34 -7.00
CA SER A 71 -2.63 2.49 -8.08
C SER A 71 -3.99 1.86 -7.78
N THR A 72 -4.12 1.20 -6.63
CA THR A 72 -5.37 0.59 -6.17
C THR A 72 -6.45 1.64 -5.95
N GLN A 73 -7.64 1.38 -6.51
CA GLN A 73 -8.79 2.27 -6.44
C GLN A 73 -9.86 1.71 -5.52
N VAL A 74 -10.61 2.61 -4.88
CA VAL A 74 -11.80 2.27 -4.08
C VAL A 74 -13.03 2.58 -4.91
N ALA A 75 -13.91 1.60 -5.09
CA ALA A 75 -15.18 1.80 -5.77
C ALA A 75 -16.26 2.32 -4.81
N LEU A 76 -16.97 3.36 -5.22
CA LEU A 76 -18.11 3.94 -4.51
C LEU A 76 -19.38 3.76 -5.34
N ALA A 77 -20.49 3.41 -4.70
CA ALA A 77 -21.81 3.32 -5.31
C ALA A 77 -22.79 4.32 -4.68
N ALA A 78 -23.86 4.65 -5.39
CA ALA A 78 -24.96 5.39 -4.82
C ALA A 78 -25.70 4.53 -3.78
N ASN A 79 -26.18 5.17 -2.71
CA ASN A 79 -27.11 4.56 -1.77
C ASN A 79 -28.49 4.38 -2.41
#